data_AF-A0A7M1XHQ4-F1
#
_entry.id   AF-A0A7M1XHQ4-F1
#
_cell.length_a   1.000
_cell.length_b   1.000
_cell.length_c   1.000
_cell.angle_alpha   90.00
_cell.angle_beta   90.00
_cell.angle_gamma   90.00
#
_symmetry.space_group_name_H-M   'P 1'
#
loop_
_entity.id
_entity.type
_entity.pdbx_description
1 polymer ?
#
loop_
_entity_poly.entity_id
_entity_poly.type
_entity_poly.pdbx_seq_one_letter_code
_entity_poly.pdbx_strand_id
1 'polypeptide(L)'
;MNNEEKNVMTIVTIGRVIEATLWYCLPPRTGSFSVEERAARGKALQALTAEGSPFAMNCDTNGDAGKDLKEEMQYFIEDVYGENGRIVSVGLDNKVKVESSLVLELFNNIVKLRGYMESFLRAALEELRKRNSLEPDFEELVKTDIRYFHAFAGKISCIMLGNKFLEINQMAKTLNENYAKQHGGMDPKRDPEFDVHNDPSFRMLENEFHQLNADMNAVLNTYGNDGSDDEFKYARESVYSDCEIFTGKKQTTDINAFFNIFNSYFDKILDATQGKLNAMFQEFGKKLQLDASQAPQAPVEEAK
;
A
#
# COMPACT_ATOMS: atom_id res chain seq x y z
N MET A 1 -24.27 -13.44 7.72
CA MET A 1 -23.64 -12.99 6.46
C MET A 1 -24.45 -13.42 5.25
N ASN A 2 -25.06 -12.44 4.59
CA ASN A 2 -25.81 -12.65 3.36
C ASN A 2 -24.89 -12.81 2.12
N ASN A 3 -25.48 -13.12 0.96
CA ASN A 3 -24.71 -13.35 -0.28
C ASN A 3 -24.02 -12.09 -0.80
N GLU A 4 -24.62 -10.91 -0.63
CA GLU A 4 -23.99 -9.67 -1.03
C GLU A 4 -22.77 -9.33 -0.16
N GLU A 5 -22.85 -9.55 1.16
CA GLU A 5 -21.71 -9.41 2.07
C GLU A 5 -20.59 -10.41 1.77
N LYS A 6 -20.91 -11.64 1.34
CA LYS A 6 -19.91 -12.61 0.84
C LYS A 6 -19.14 -12.07 -0.36
N ASN A 7 -19.82 -11.40 -1.28
CA ASN A 7 -19.19 -10.77 -2.43
C ASN A 7 -18.27 -9.61 -1.99
N VAL A 8 -18.75 -8.76 -1.08
CA VAL A 8 -17.95 -7.65 -0.54
C VAL A 8 -16.73 -8.19 0.23
N MET A 9 -16.89 -9.24 1.01
CA MET A 9 -15.82 -9.89 1.79
C MET A 9 -14.68 -10.39 0.89
N THR A 10 -14.98 -10.84 -0.32
CA THR A 10 -13.96 -11.20 -1.32
C THR A 10 -13.08 -9.99 -1.65
N ILE A 11 -13.69 -8.82 -1.88
CA ILE A 11 -12.95 -7.58 -2.17
C ILE A 11 -12.13 -7.10 -0.97
N VAL A 12 -12.68 -7.16 0.24
CA VAL A 12 -11.92 -6.83 1.46
C VAL A 12 -10.71 -7.77 1.61
N THR A 13 -10.90 -9.06 1.33
CA THR A 13 -9.82 -10.07 1.41
C THR A 13 -8.72 -9.80 0.38
N ILE A 14 -9.08 -9.46 -0.86
CA ILE A 14 -8.12 -9.03 -1.89
C ILE A 14 -7.35 -7.78 -1.41
N GLY A 15 -8.06 -6.80 -0.87
CA GLY A 15 -7.48 -5.57 -0.31
C GLY A 15 -6.42 -5.85 0.75
N ARG A 16 -6.66 -6.80 1.66
CA ARG A 16 -5.70 -7.24 2.68
C ARG A 16 -4.43 -7.84 2.09
N VAL A 17 -4.55 -8.66 1.05
CA VAL A 17 -3.37 -9.27 0.42
C VAL A 17 -2.53 -8.21 -0.29
N ILE A 18 -3.19 -7.29 -0.99
CA ILE A 18 -2.52 -6.15 -1.67
C ILE A 18 -1.84 -5.25 -0.65
N GLU A 19 -2.51 -4.91 0.45
CA GLU A 19 -1.89 -4.12 1.53
C GLU A 19 -0.68 -4.83 2.14
N ALA A 20 -0.73 -6.14 2.37
CA ALA A 20 0.41 -6.88 2.90
C ALA A 20 1.65 -6.80 1.97
N THR A 21 1.45 -6.45 0.70
CA THR A 21 2.51 -6.20 -0.29
C THR A 21 3.29 -4.92 -0.01
N LEU A 22 2.73 -3.97 0.75
CA LEU A 22 3.43 -2.74 1.17
C LEU A 22 4.74 -3.05 1.92
N TRP A 23 4.85 -4.22 2.56
CA TRP A 23 6.10 -4.65 3.19
C TRP A 23 7.28 -4.77 2.21
N TYR A 24 7.03 -5.07 0.93
CA TYR A 24 8.09 -5.09 -0.08
C TYR A 24 8.59 -3.69 -0.45
N CYS A 25 7.89 -2.63 -0.04
CA CYS A 25 8.38 -1.26 -0.21
C CYS A 25 9.48 -0.89 0.81
N LEU A 26 9.74 -1.76 1.78
CA LEU A 26 10.74 -1.56 2.84
C LEU A 26 11.79 -2.68 2.82
N PRO A 27 12.96 -2.48 3.46
CA PRO A 27 13.87 -3.57 3.72
C PRO A 27 13.23 -4.69 4.57
N PRO A 28 13.60 -5.97 4.36
CA PRO A 28 13.07 -7.07 5.14
C PRO A 28 13.50 -6.98 6.61
N ARG A 29 12.54 -7.21 7.53
CA ARG A 29 12.78 -7.15 8.99
C ARG A 29 13.78 -8.20 9.50
N THR A 30 13.81 -9.37 8.88
CA THR A 30 14.63 -10.54 9.30
C THR A 30 15.57 -11.00 8.19
N GLY A 31 16.19 -10.06 7.46
CA GLY A 31 17.21 -10.32 6.44
C GLY A 31 16.67 -10.73 5.06
N SER A 32 15.56 -11.47 4.99
CA SER A 32 14.85 -11.78 3.73
C SER A 32 13.34 -11.90 3.95
N PHE A 33 12.54 -11.68 2.90
CA PHE A 33 11.12 -12.01 2.93
C PHE A 33 10.89 -13.51 2.75
N SER A 34 9.78 -14.03 3.29
CA SER A 34 9.40 -15.43 3.13
C SER A 34 8.92 -15.71 1.71
N VAL A 35 9.50 -16.74 1.10
CA VAL A 35 9.08 -17.28 -0.20
C VAL A 35 7.70 -17.92 -0.09
N GLU A 36 7.44 -18.62 1.01
CA GLU A 36 6.17 -19.28 1.29
C GLU A 36 5.03 -18.27 1.42
N GLU A 37 5.24 -17.19 2.19
CA GLU A 37 4.24 -16.12 2.31
C GLU A 37 3.96 -15.45 0.96
N ARG A 38 5.01 -15.20 0.15
CA ARG A 38 4.84 -14.65 -1.21
C ARG A 38 3.98 -15.58 -2.06
N ALA A 39 4.32 -16.86 -2.10
CA ALA A 39 3.61 -17.85 -2.90
C ALA A 39 2.15 -18.02 -2.44
N ALA A 40 1.91 -18.06 -1.13
CA ALA A 40 0.57 -18.17 -0.56
C ALA A 40 -0.30 -16.95 -0.92
N ARG A 41 0.25 -15.73 -0.83
CA ARG A 41 -0.43 -14.49 -1.23
C ARG A 41 -0.74 -14.46 -2.73
N GLY A 42 0.23 -14.83 -3.57
CA GLY A 42 0.04 -14.92 -5.02
C GLY A 42 -1.08 -15.90 -5.40
N LYS A 43 -1.06 -17.10 -4.82
CA LYS A 43 -2.12 -18.10 -5.04
C LYS A 43 -3.49 -17.61 -4.56
N ALA A 44 -3.54 -16.93 -3.41
CA ALA A 44 -4.78 -16.38 -2.90
C ALA A 44 -5.35 -15.31 -3.84
N LEU A 45 -4.54 -14.37 -4.31
CA LEU A 45 -4.97 -13.35 -5.27
C LEU A 45 -5.48 -13.98 -6.56
N GLN A 46 -4.71 -14.88 -7.17
CA GLN A 46 -5.12 -15.58 -8.38
C GLN A 46 -6.48 -16.29 -8.22
N ALA A 47 -6.72 -16.94 -7.08
CA ALA A 47 -7.99 -17.61 -6.81
C ALA A 47 -9.14 -16.60 -6.60
N LEU A 48 -8.89 -15.51 -5.89
CA LEU A 48 -9.90 -14.49 -5.58
C LEU A 48 -10.24 -13.62 -6.81
N THR A 49 -9.35 -13.51 -7.79
CA THR A 49 -9.53 -12.70 -9.01
C THR A 49 -9.82 -13.51 -10.27
N ALA A 50 -9.87 -14.84 -10.17
CA ALA A 50 -10.16 -15.72 -11.31
C ALA A 50 -11.54 -15.45 -11.94
N GLU A 51 -11.71 -15.83 -13.21
CA GLU A 51 -13.00 -15.78 -13.88
C GLU A 51 -14.09 -16.52 -13.10
N GLY A 52 -15.27 -15.91 -13.00
CA GLY A 52 -16.37 -16.41 -12.16
C GLY A 52 -16.23 -16.15 -10.67
N SER A 53 -15.15 -15.48 -10.20
CA SER A 53 -15.08 -14.99 -8.83
C SER A 53 -15.98 -13.76 -8.63
N PRO A 54 -16.35 -13.42 -7.38
CA PRO A 54 -17.04 -12.17 -7.09
C PRO A 54 -16.28 -10.93 -7.58
N PHE A 55 -14.94 -10.94 -7.57
CA PHE A 55 -14.14 -9.85 -8.12
C PHE A 55 -14.34 -9.71 -9.64
N ALA A 56 -14.18 -10.82 -10.39
CA ALA A 56 -14.33 -10.80 -11.84
C ALA A 56 -15.74 -10.36 -12.25
N MET A 57 -16.78 -10.91 -11.63
CA MET A 57 -18.18 -10.53 -11.90
C MET A 57 -18.46 -9.06 -11.61
N ASN A 58 -17.89 -8.50 -10.52
CA ASN A 58 -18.03 -7.08 -10.23
C ASN A 58 -17.29 -6.22 -11.26
N CYS A 59 -16.10 -6.61 -11.71
CA CYS A 59 -15.38 -5.88 -12.75
C CYS A 59 -16.18 -5.86 -14.06
N ASP A 60 -16.71 -7.01 -14.49
CA ASP A 60 -17.43 -7.13 -15.76
C ASP A 60 -18.73 -6.33 -15.80
N THR A 61 -19.31 -6.00 -14.64
CA THR A 61 -20.57 -5.24 -14.51
C THR A 61 -20.37 -3.73 -14.35
N ASN A 62 -19.13 -3.25 -14.17
CA ASN A 62 -18.81 -1.83 -13.93
C ASN A 62 -18.18 -1.10 -15.13
N GLY A 63 -18.35 -1.63 -16.34
CA GLY A 63 -17.89 -0.99 -17.59
C GLY A 63 -16.39 -0.76 -17.62
N ASP A 64 -15.95 0.37 -18.18
CA ASP A 64 -14.52 0.69 -18.38
C ASP A 64 -13.74 0.71 -17.06
N ALA A 65 -14.31 1.25 -15.98
CA ALA A 65 -13.65 1.30 -14.68
C ALA A 65 -13.40 -0.11 -14.10
N GLY A 66 -14.33 -1.03 -14.32
CA GLY A 66 -14.16 -2.43 -13.91
C GLY A 66 -13.13 -3.16 -14.77
N LYS A 67 -13.11 -2.89 -16.08
CA LYS A 67 -12.08 -3.41 -16.98
C LYS A 67 -10.68 -2.92 -16.59
N ASP A 68 -10.52 -1.62 -16.34
CA ASP A 68 -9.25 -1.03 -15.90
C ASP A 68 -8.79 -1.67 -14.58
N LEU A 69 -9.68 -1.83 -13.60
CA LEU A 69 -9.33 -2.50 -12.34
C LEU A 69 -8.87 -3.95 -12.54
N LYS A 70 -9.52 -4.69 -13.45
CA LYS A 70 -9.17 -6.09 -13.76
C LYS A 70 -7.80 -6.18 -14.44
N GLU A 71 -7.51 -5.28 -15.38
CA GLU A 71 -6.21 -5.19 -16.06
C GLU A 71 -5.09 -4.81 -15.07
N GLU A 72 -5.30 -3.77 -14.27
CA GLU A 72 -4.33 -3.31 -13.27
C GLU A 72 -4.05 -4.38 -12.21
N MET A 73 -5.07 -5.13 -11.78
CA MET A 73 -4.92 -6.25 -10.86
C MET A 73 -4.08 -7.37 -11.49
N GLN A 74 -4.30 -7.69 -12.76
CA GLN A 74 -3.55 -8.72 -13.46
C GLN A 74 -2.07 -8.33 -13.58
N TYR A 75 -1.77 -7.09 -14.02
CA TYR A 75 -0.40 -6.59 -14.07
C TYR A 75 0.28 -6.63 -12.70
N PHE A 76 -0.43 -6.23 -11.65
CA PHE A 76 0.09 -6.29 -10.28
C PHE A 76 0.41 -7.74 -9.85
N ILE A 77 -0.49 -8.69 -10.12
CA ILE A 77 -0.26 -10.11 -9.81
C ILE A 77 0.97 -10.63 -10.57
N GLU A 78 1.10 -10.30 -11.85
CA GLU A 78 2.24 -10.73 -12.68
C GLU A 78 3.56 -10.14 -12.19
N ASP A 79 3.61 -8.82 -11.94
CA ASP A 79 4.81 -8.10 -11.54
C ASP A 79 5.32 -8.47 -10.14
N VAL A 80 4.40 -8.81 -9.21
CA VAL A 80 4.74 -9.05 -7.80
C VAL A 80 4.74 -10.53 -7.45
N TYR A 81 3.81 -11.30 -7.99
CA TYR A 81 3.56 -12.69 -7.60
C TYR A 81 3.79 -13.70 -8.72
N GLY A 82 4.01 -13.25 -9.96
CA GLY A 82 4.40 -14.11 -11.07
C GLY A 82 5.69 -14.88 -10.80
N GLU A 83 5.90 -15.98 -11.52
CA GLU A 83 7.10 -16.81 -11.37
C GLU A 83 8.39 -15.99 -11.56
N ASN A 84 8.38 -15.13 -12.59
CA ASN A 84 9.45 -14.17 -12.90
C ASN A 84 8.94 -12.73 -12.78
N GLY A 85 8.28 -12.40 -11.66
CA GLY A 85 7.75 -11.06 -11.43
C GLY A 85 8.82 -9.97 -11.54
N ARG A 86 8.51 -8.90 -12.29
CA ARG A 86 9.43 -7.81 -12.59
C ARG A 86 9.85 -7.04 -11.32
N ILE A 87 8.92 -6.81 -10.40
CA ILE A 87 9.15 -6.02 -9.18
C ILE A 87 9.61 -6.93 -8.05
N VAL A 88 8.93 -8.06 -7.85
CA VAL A 88 9.26 -9.02 -6.80
C VAL A 88 9.43 -10.40 -7.42
N SER A 89 10.61 -10.98 -7.24
CA SER A 89 10.98 -12.29 -7.80
C SER A 89 11.60 -13.21 -6.75
N VAL A 90 11.71 -14.50 -7.06
CA VAL A 90 12.50 -15.44 -6.27
C VAL A 90 13.82 -15.68 -7.00
N GLY A 91 14.93 -15.28 -6.38
CA GLY A 91 16.25 -15.50 -6.93
C GLY A 91 16.66 -16.98 -6.91
N LEU A 92 17.72 -17.31 -7.66
CA LEU A 92 18.32 -18.65 -7.68
C LEU A 92 18.76 -19.16 -6.29
N ASP A 93 18.99 -18.25 -5.36
CA ASP A 93 19.32 -18.53 -3.96
C ASP A 93 18.07 -18.81 -3.09
N ASN A 94 16.90 -18.99 -3.72
CA ASN A 94 15.61 -19.19 -3.09
C ASN A 94 15.26 -18.09 -2.07
N LYS A 95 15.59 -16.84 -2.42
CA LYS A 95 15.24 -15.65 -1.63
C LYS A 95 14.37 -14.73 -2.44
N VAL A 96 13.40 -14.12 -1.78
CA VAL A 96 12.62 -13.04 -2.38
C VAL A 96 13.51 -11.83 -2.58
N LYS A 97 13.56 -11.34 -3.81
CA LYS A 97 14.26 -10.11 -4.21
C LYS A 97 13.22 -9.09 -4.64
N VAL A 98 13.44 -7.85 -4.23
CA VAL A 98 12.65 -6.70 -4.66
C VAL A 98 13.55 -5.81 -5.50
N GLU A 99 13.10 -5.46 -6.70
CA GLU A 99 13.79 -4.52 -7.57
C GLU A 99 13.66 -3.11 -6.98
N SER A 100 14.75 -2.58 -6.43
CA SER A 100 14.76 -1.30 -5.73
C SER A 100 14.32 -0.13 -6.60
N SER A 101 14.63 -0.16 -7.90
CA SER A 101 14.22 0.89 -8.84
C SER A 101 12.71 0.93 -9.10
N LEU A 102 11.98 -0.13 -8.75
CA LEU A 102 10.54 -0.26 -8.98
C LEU A 102 9.72 -0.19 -7.68
N VAL A 103 10.35 0.05 -6.53
CA VAL A 103 9.65 0.14 -5.24
C VAL A 103 8.65 1.29 -5.21
N LEU A 104 8.97 2.44 -5.83
CA LEU A 104 8.03 3.56 -5.94
C LEU A 104 6.83 3.18 -6.80
N GLU A 105 7.08 2.49 -7.92
CA GLU A 105 6.02 1.99 -8.79
C GLU A 105 5.10 1.01 -8.06
N LEU A 106 5.69 0.10 -7.26
CA LEU A 106 4.94 -0.82 -6.42
C LEU A 106 4.01 -0.09 -5.44
N PHE A 107 4.52 0.92 -4.73
CA PHE A 107 3.73 1.70 -3.79
C PHE A 107 2.56 2.40 -4.49
N ASN A 108 2.83 3.07 -5.60
CA ASN A 108 1.79 3.74 -6.40
C ASN A 108 0.70 2.75 -6.88
N ASN A 109 1.10 1.59 -7.40
CA ASN A 109 0.16 0.57 -7.85
C ASN A 109 -0.73 0.06 -6.70
N ILE A 110 -0.16 -0.15 -5.51
CA ILE A 110 -0.93 -0.55 -4.32
C ILE A 110 -1.94 0.54 -3.93
N VAL A 111 -1.52 1.80 -3.88
CA VAL A 111 -2.39 2.94 -3.53
C VAL A 111 -3.55 3.06 -4.52
N LYS A 112 -3.24 3.00 -5.83
CA LYS A 112 -4.25 3.05 -6.90
C LYS A 112 -5.27 1.92 -6.79
N LEU A 113 -4.81 0.67 -6.68
CA LEU A 113 -5.68 -0.50 -6.54
C LEU A 113 -6.56 -0.41 -5.29
N ARG A 114 -6.00 0.01 -4.16
CA ARG A 114 -6.74 0.19 -2.91
C ARG A 114 -7.78 1.32 -3.00
N GLY A 115 -7.49 2.41 -3.72
CA GLY A 115 -8.46 3.47 -4.01
C GLY A 115 -9.68 2.96 -4.81
N TYR A 116 -9.46 2.13 -5.83
CA TYR A 116 -10.56 1.49 -6.57
C TYR A 116 -11.38 0.56 -5.68
N MET A 117 -10.71 -0.33 -4.94
CA MET A 117 -11.38 -1.27 -4.04
C MET A 117 -12.18 -0.54 -2.95
N GLU A 118 -11.61 0.51 -2.34
CA GLU A 118 -12.31 1.31 -1.34
C GLU A 118 -13.57 1.97 -1.89
N SER A 119 -13.49 2.53 -3.11
CA SER A 119 -14.66 3.12 -3.78
C SER A 119 -15.77 2.09 -3.96
N PHE A 120 -15.41 0.87 -4.37
CA PHE A 120 -16.33 -0.26 -4.45
C PHE A 120 -16.93 -0.62 -3.08
N LEU A 121 -16.08 -0.77 -2.06
CA LEU A 121 -16.51 -1.13 -0.70
C LEU A 121 -17.51 -0.11 -0.14
N ARG A 122 -17.23 1.19 -0.33
CA ARG A 122 -18.13 2.28 0.10
C ARG A 122 -19.46 2.24 -0.63
N ALA A 123 -19.46 2.04 -1.94
CA ALA A 123 -20.68 1.92 -2.74
C ALA A 123 -21.51 0.70 -2.32
N ALA A 124 -20.86 -0.44 -2.07
CA ALA A 124 -21.53 -1.66 -1.64
C ALA A 124 -22.15 -1.52 -0.24
N LEU A 125 -21.44 -0.92 0.72
CA LEU A 125 -21.98 -0.64 2.06
C LEU A 125 -23.20 0.28 1.99
N GLU A 126 -23.16 1.32 1.15
CA GLU A 126 -24.28 2.24 0.97
C GLU A 126 -25.51 1.53 0.39
N GLU A 127 -25.32 0.65 -0.58
CA GLU A 127 -26.42 -0.12 -1.17
C GLU A 127 -27.02 -1.14 -0.18
N LEU A 128 -26.17 -1.86 0.57
CA LEU A 128 -26.62 -2.78 1.63
C LEU A 128 -27.41 -2.02 2.72
N ARG A 129 -26.96 -0.82 3.08
CA ARG A 129 -27.67 0.04 4.04
C ARG A 129 -29.05 0.44 3.53
N LYS A 130 -29.17 0.87 2.27
CA LYS A 130 -30.46 1.22 1.64
C LYS A 130 -31.45 0.07 1.64
N ARG A 131 -30.96 -1.17 1.52
CA ARG A 131 -31.77 -2.39 1.53
C ARG A 131 -32.03 -2.95 2.93
N ASN A 132 -31.53 -2.31 3.99
CA ASN A 132 -31.57 -2.81 5.38
C ASN A 132 -30.96 -4.22 5.52
N SER A 133 -29.94 -4.53 4.73
CA SER A 133 -29.26 -5.83 4.70
C SER A 133 -27.82 -5.76 5.19
N LEU A 134 -27.37 -4.62 5.72
CA LEU A 134 -26.02 -4.45 6.24
C LEU A 134 -25.93 -4.90 7.69
N GLU A 135 -25.17 -5.97 7.96
CA GLU A 135 -24.86 -6.40 9.33
C GLU A 135 -23.87 -5.39 9.97
N PRO A 136 -24.12 -4.89 11.21
CA PRO A 136 -23.27 -3.85 11.83
C PRO A 136 -21.81 -4.26 12.04
N ASP A 137 -21.57 -5.53 12.40
CA ASP A 137 -20.22 -6.11 12.55
C ASP A 137 -19.49 -6.19 11.21
N PHE A 138 -20.21 -6.38 10.10
CA PHE A 138 -19.63 -6.34 8.76
C PHE A 138 -19.26 -4.91 8.34
N GLU A 139 -20.13 -3.93 8.63
CA GLU A 139 -19.81 -2.52 8.42
C GLU A 139 -18.55 -2.11 9.21
N GLU A 140 -18.44 -2.55 10.46
CA GLU A 140 -17.28 -2.30 11.32
C GLU A 140 -16.00 -2.94 10.77
N LEU A 141 -16.07 -4.17 10.25
CA LEU A 141 -14.95 -4.83 9.58
C LEU A 141 -14.42 -3.98 8.43
N VAL A 142 -15.29 -3.56 7.51
CA VAL A 142 -14.91 -2.80 6.31
C VAL A 142 -14.32 -1.44 6.70
N LYS A 143 -14.95 -0.72 7.64
CA LYS A 143 -14.43 0.57 8.13
C LYS A 143 -13.07 0.41 8.81
N THR A 144 -12.88 -0.64 9.59
CA THR A 144 -11.60 -0.90 10.27
C THR A 144 -10.51 -1.30 9.28
N ASP A 145 -10.82 -2.07 8.23
CA ASP A 145 -9.89 -2.39 7.15
C ASP A 145 -9.41 -1.13 6.42
N ILE A 146 -10.35 -0.27 6.00
CA ILE A 146 -10.02 1.00 5.33
C ILE A 146 -9.12 1.84 6.23
N ARG A 147 -9.51 2.03 7.50
CA ARG A 147 -8.71 2.77 8.49
C ARG A 147 -7.28 2.21 8.62
N TYR A 148 -7.17 0.89 8.75
CA TYR A 148 -5.88 0.22 8.87
C TYR A 148 -5.01 0.48 7.63
N PHE A 149 -5.56 0.32 6.43
CA PHE A 149 -4.84 0.55 5.19
C PHE A 149 -4.27 1.97 5.12
N HIS A 150 -5.07 3.00 5.36
CA HIS A 150 -4.58 4.38 5.29
C HIS A 150 -3.49 4.66 6.33
N ALA A 151 -3.64 4.13 7.55
CA ALA A 151 -2.60 4.26 8.57
C ALA A 151 -1.31 3.53 8.17
N PHE A 152 -1.43 2.34 7.58
CA PHE A 152 -0.28 1.54 7.22
C PHE A 152 0.44 2.10 5.99
N ALA A 153 -0.30 2.42 4.92
CA ALA A 153 0.25 3.09 3.74
C ALA A 153 0.85 4.46 4.11
N GLY A 154 0.19 5.22 4.99
CA GLY A 154 0.74 6.47 5.54
C GLY A 154 2.09 6.26 6.23
N LYS A 155 2.19 5.28 7.14
CA LYS A 155 3.47 4.91 7.78
C LYS A 155 4.55 4.53 6.76
N ILE A 156 4.21 3.69 5.78
CA ILE A 156 5.16 3.25 4.75
C ILE A 156 5.65 4.44 3.94
N SER A 157 4.77 5.35 3.53
CA SER A 157 5.15 6.57 2.82
C SER A 157 6.06 7.48 3.64
N CYS A 158 5.84 7.63 4.95
CA CYS A 158 6.75 8.39 5.81
C CYS A 158 8.16 7.80 5.79
N ILE A 159 8.27 6.48 5.93
CA ILE A 159 9.56 5.78 5.93
C ILE A 159 10.25 5.95 4.57
N MET A 160 9.51 5.76 3.47
CA MET A 160 10.04 5.93 2.12
C MET A 160 10.51 7.38 1.86
N LEU A 161 9.76 8.38 2.31
CA LEU A 161 10.12 9.80 2.16
C LEU A 161 11.39 10.13 2.95
N GLY A 162 11.48 9.64 4.20
CA GLY A 162 12.68 9.81 5.01
C GLY A 162 13.91 9.19 4.35
N ASN A 163 13.80 7.96 3.86
CA ASN A 163 14.89 7.28 3.15
C ASN A 163 15.29 8.02 1.88
N LYS A 164 14.33 8.45 1.05
CA LYS A 164 14.60 9.17 -0.20
C LYS A 164 15.22 10.55 0.06
N PHE A 165 14.81 11.25 1.11
CA PHE A 165 15.44 12.50 1.52
C PHE A 165 16.90 12.31 1.94
N LEU A 166 17.20 11.25 2.71
CA LEU A 166 18.58 10.93 3.07
C LEU A 166 19.43 10.58 1.84
N GLU A 167 18.85 9.87 0.87
CA GLU A 167 19.50 9.54 -0.41
C GLU A 167 19.81 10.78 -1.24
N ILE A 168 18.85 11.71 -1.39
CA ILE A 168 19.05 13.00 -2.07
C ILE A 168 20.18 13.79 -1.43
N ASN A 169 20.16 13.93 -0.09
CA ASN A 169 21.20 14.65 0.63
C ASN A 169 22.59 14.02 0.46
N GLN A 170 22.66 12.67 0.48
CA GLN A 170 23.90 11.96 0.25
C GLN A 170 24.41 12.15 -1.19
N MET A 171 23.52 12.13 -2.19
CA MET A 171 23.87 12.41 -3.58
C MET A 171 24.39 13.84 -3.76
N ALA A 172 23.68 14.84 -3.21
CA ALA A 172 24.13 16.24 -3.23
C ALA A 172 25.52 16.38 -2.61
N LYS A 173 25.77 15.74 -1.47
CA LYS A 173 27.08 15.75 -0.82
C LYS A 173 28.16 15.14 -1.73
N THR A 174 27.90 13.98 -2.33
CA THR A 174 28.84 13.31 -3.23
C THR A 174 29.16 14.17 -4.47
N LEU A 175 28.15 14.80 -5.08
CA LEU A 175 28.36 15.70 -6.22
C LEU A 175 29.21 16.92 -5.84
N ASN A 176 28.92 17.55 -4.69
CA ASN A 176 29.71 18.67 -4.17
C ASN A 176 31.18 18.26 -3.90
N GLU A 177 31.41 17.12 -3.26
CA GLU A 177 32.76 16.62 -2.98
C GLU A 177 33.55 16.30 -4.25
N ASN A 178 32.88 15.71 -5.26
CA ASN A 178 33.49 15.40 -6.54
C ASN A 178 33.84 16.68 -7.30
N TYR A 179 32.95 17.68 -7.30
CA TYR A 179 33.21 18.98 -7.89
C TYR A 179 34.43 19.65 -7.27
N ALA A 180 34.46 19.75 -5.94
CA ALA A 180 35.56 20.36 -5.21
C ALA A 180 36.90 19.66 -5.52
N LYS A 181 36.92 18.32 -5.59
CA LYS A 181 38.14 17.56 -5.95
C LYS A 181 38.62 17.87 -7.36
N GLN A 182 37.72 18.02 -8.33
CA GLN A 182 38.06 18.31 -9.73
C GLN A 182 38.51 19.76 -9.93
N HIS A 183 38.09 20.69 -9.06
CA HIS A 183 38.38 22.12 -9.15
C HIS A 183 39.34 22.61 -8.06
N GLY A 184 40.31 21.78 -7.68
CA GLY A 184 41.42 22.19 -6.79
C GLY A 184 40.99 22.57 -5.37
N GLY A 185 39.89 22.02 -4.87
CA GLY A 185 39.35 22.32 -3.55
C GLY A 185 38.42 23.55 -3.52
N MET A 186 37.99 24.06 -4.67
CA MET A 186 37.02 25.14 -4.73
C MET A 186 35.71 24.74 -4.04
N ASP A 187 35.16 25.65 -3.23
CA ASP A 187 33.82 25.50 -2.65
C ASP A 187 32.78 25.59 -3.78
N PRO A 188 32.01 24.51 -4.07
CA PRO A 188 31.05 24.49 -5.17
C PRO A 188 29.98 25.59 -5.04
N LYS A 189 29.67 26.05 -3.83
CA LYS A 189 28.69 27.12 -3.59
C LYS A 189 29.14 28.50 -4.06
N ARG A 190 30.43 28.66 -4.38
CA ARG A 190 31.01 29.90 -4.87
C ARG A 190 31.08 29.95 -6.39
N ASP A 191 30.77 28.85 -7.05
CA ASP A 191 30.77 28.74 -8.50
C ASP A 191 29.33 28.81 -9.03
N PRO A 192 28.93 29.89 -9.73
CA PRO A 192 27.58 30.01 -10.27
C PRO A 192 27.30 29.03 -11.42
N GLU A 193 28.32 28.39 -12.00
CA GLU A 193 28.14 27.38 -13.05
C GLU A 193 27.84 25.98 -12.48
N PHE A 194 28.10 25.76 -11.19
CA PHE A 194 27.81 24.50 -10.53
C PHE A 194 26.45 24.53 -9.83
N ASP A 195 25.56 23.63 -10.25
CA ASP A 195 24.30 23.35 -9.59
C ASP A 195 24.04 21.84 -9.58
N VAL A 196 23.82 21.26 -8.40
CA VAL A 196 23.50 19.84 -8.24
C VAL A 196 22.20 19.46 -8.96
N HIS A 197 21.25 20.39 -9.10
CA HIS A 197 19.99 20.17 -9.80
C HIS A 197 20.16 20.00 -11.32
N ASN A 198 21.32 20.33 -11.88
CA ASN A 198 21.60 20.07 -13.29
C ASN A 198 22.02 18.61 -13.55
N ASP A 199 22.39 17.86 -12.51
CA ASP A 199 22.78 16.45 -12.65
C ASP A 199 21.55 15.55 -12.92
N PRO A 200 21.57 14.71 -13.97
CA PRO A 200 20.45 13.81 -14.27
C PRO A 200 20.09 12.84 -13.14
N SER A 201 21.07 12.33 -12.40
CA SER A 201 20.83 11.38 -11.30
C SER A 201 20.20 12.07 -10.09
N PHE A 202 20.58 13.32 -9.81
CA PHE A 202 19.97 14.11 -8.76
C PHE A 202 18.51 14.42 -9.08
N ARG A 203 18.22 14.91 -10.29
CA ARG A 203 16.85 15.19 -10.75
C ARG A 203 15.94 13.97 -10.72
N MET A 204 16.48 12.78 -11.05
CA MET A 204 15.73 11.54 -10.99
C MET A 204 15.24 11.28 -9.55
N LEU A 205 16.11 11.41 -8.56
CA LEU A 205 15.76 11.25 -7.15
C LEU A 205 14.76 12.31 -6.67
N GLU A 206 14.89 13.56 -7.11
CA GLU A 206 13.92 14.62 -6.81
C GLU A 206 12.54 14.30 -7.38
N ASN A 207 12.47 13.84 -8.62
CA ASN A 207 11.22 13.45 -9.26
C ASN A 207 10.55 12.28 -8.51
N GLU A 208 11.33 11.27 -8.13
CA GLU A 208 10.84 10.15 -7.31
C GLU A 208 10.32 10.63 -5.95
N PHE A 209 11.02 11.57 -5.31
CA PHE A 209 10.58 12.17 -4.05
C PHE A 209 9.25 12.93 -4.20
N HIS A 210 9.11 13.72 -5.28
CA HIS A 210 7.87 14.44 -5.57
C HIS A 210 6.69 13.50 -5.82
N GLN A 211 6.90 12.43 -6.60
CA GLN A 211 5.88 11.42 -6.84
C GLN A 211 5.48 10.74 -5.54
N LEU A 212 6.44 10.32 -4.72
CA LEU A 212 6.15 9.70 -3.42
C LEU A 212 5.37 10.63 -2.48
N ASN A 213 5.70 11.92 -2.48
CA ASN A 213 4.96 12.92 -1.72
C ASN A 213 3.53 13.10 -2.25
N ALA A 214 3.33 13.04 -3.57
CA ALA A 214 2.00 13.05 -4.17
C ALA A 214 1.17 11.81 -3.78
N ASP A 215 1.79 10.62 -3.82
CA ASP A 215 1.13 9.36 -3.43
C ASP A 215 0.78 9.35 -1.94
N MET A 216 1.68 9.83 -1.08
CA MET A 216 1.39 10.05 0.35
C MET A 216 0.17 10.95 0.51
N ASN A 217 0.16 12.11 -0.16
CA ASN A 217 -0.98 13.04 -0.08
C ASN A 217 -2.27 12.38 -0.57
N ALA A 218 -2.23 11.54 -1.61
CA ALA A 218 -3.39 10.79 -2.07
C ALA A 218 -3.90 9.85 -0.96
N VAL A 219 -3.03 9.03 -0.35
CA VAL A 219 -3.39 8.13 0.75
C VAL A 219 -3.98 8.88 1.94
N LEU A 220 -3.39 10.00 2.33
CA LEU A 220 -3.78 10.73 3.55
C LEU A 220 -5.01 11.62 3.34
N ASN A 221 -5.26 12.07 2.11
CA ASN A 221 -6.40 12.93 1.79
C ASN A 221 -7.64 12.16 1.34
N THR A 222 -7.60 10.85 1.11
CA THR A 222 -8.82 10.09 0.78
C THR A 222 -9.55 9.54 2.00
N TYR A 223 -8.97 9.66 3.21
CA TYR A 223 -9.56 9.17 4.47
C TYR A 223 -9.69 10.26 5.54
N GLY A 224 -10.73 10.16 6.38
CA GLY A 224 -10.92 11.03 7.55
C GLY A 224 -11.25 12.50 7.27
N ASN A 225 -11.52 12.87 6.01
CA ASN A 225 -11.88 14.26 5.63
C ASN A 225 -13.24 14.72 6.16
N ASP A 226 -14.12 13.79 6.47
CA ASP A 226 -15.42 14.06 7.08
C ASP A 226 -15.34 14.38 8.58
N GLY A 227 -14.13 14.37 9.15
CA GLY A 227 -13.90 14.64 10.58
C GLY A 227 -14.32 13.48 11.48
N SER A 228 -14.51 12.28 10.94
CA SER A 228 -14.95 11.11 11.71
C SER A 228 -13.84 10.41 12.50
N ASP A 229 -12.57 10.75 12.27
CA ASP A 229 -11.41 10.12 12.92
C ASP A 229 -10.35 11.17 13.33
N ASP A 230 -10.48 11.69 14.55
CA ASP A 230 -9.58 12.69 15.11
C ASP A 230 -8.14 12.18 15.26
N GLU A 231 -7.95 10.88 15.53
CA GLU A 231 -6.60 10.31 15.66
C GLU A 231 -5.89 10.30 14.31
N PHE A 232 -6.59 9.88 13.25
CA PHE A 232 -6.04 9.90 11.90
C PHE A 232 -5.76 11.33 11.42
N LYS A 233 -6.70 12.25 11.68
CA LYS A 233 -6.52 13.67 11.37
C LYS A 233 -5.27 14.24 12.04
N TYR A 234 -5.08 13.97 13.33
CA TYR A 234 -3.89 14.40 14.07
C TYR A 234 -2.60 13.84 13.44
N ALA A 235 -2.57 12.54 13.13
CA ALA A 235 -1.41 11.91 12.51
C ALA A 235 -1.06 12.55 11.16
N ARG A 236 -2.07 12.77 10.31
CA ARG A 236 -1.91 13.44 9.01
C ARG A 236 -1.40 14.86 9.15
N GLU A 237 -2.00 15.67 10.02
CA GLU A 237 -1.58 17.06 10.24
C GLU A 237 -0.15 17.14 10.77
N SER A 238 0.24 16.20 11.63
CA SER A 238 1.61 16.08 12.13
C SER A 238 2.60 15.73 11.01
N VAL A 239 2.25 14.80 10.12
CA VAL A 239 3.05 14.48 8.93
C VAL A 239 3.23 15.70 8.04
N TYR A 240 2.15 16.42 7.70
CA TYR A 240 2.23 17.61 6.84
C TYR A 240 3.07 18.73 7.46
N SER A 241 2.92 18.98 8.76
CA SER A 241 3.78 19.91 9.51
C SER A 241 5.24 19.50 9.41
N ASP A 242 5.54 18.21 9.54
CA ASP A 242 6.91 17.72 9.60
C ASP A 242 7.57 17.56 8.23
N CYS A 243 6.78 17.44 7.16
CA CYS A 243 7.24 17.55 5.78
C CYS A 243 7.93 18.90 5.46
N GLU A 244 7.72 19.93 6.28
CA GLU A 244 8.45 21.20 6.16
C GLU A 244 9.98 21.04 6.28
N ILE A 245 10.46 19.94 6.89
CA ILE A 245 11.89 19.62 6.96
C ILE A 245 12.50 19.45 5.57
N PHE A 246 11.74 18.91 4.61
CA PHE A 246 12.21 18.63 3.26
C PHE A 246 12.44 19.91 2.45
N THR A 247 11.80 21.01 2.85
CA THR A 247 11.98 22.34 2.24
C THR A 247 12.97 23.22 3.01
N GLY A 248 13.52 22.72 4.12
CA GLY A 248 14.39 23.48 5.03
C GLY A 248 13.68 24.49 5.91
N LYS A 249 12.34 24.60 5.84
CA LYS A 249 11.52 25.45 6.73
C LYS A 249 11.55 24.96 8.17
N LYS A 250 11.59 23.64 8.36
CA LYS A 250 11.85 23.00 9.65
C LYS A 250 13.30 22.52 9.70
N GLN A 251 13.94 22.65 10.86
CA GLN A 251 15.32 22.20 11.08
C GLN A 251 15.37 21.26 12.29
N THR A 252 16.33 20.33 12.28
CA THR A 252 16.61 19.42 13.38
C THR A 252 18.11 19.31 13.61
N THR A 253 18.51 19.10 14.86
CA THR A 253 19.89 18.79 15.24
C THR A 253 20.19 17.29 15.20
N ASP A 254 19.15 16.45 15.20
CA ASP A 254 19.25 15.00 15.12
C ASP A 254 18.25 14.48 14.08
N ILE A 255 18.78 14.16 12.90
CA ILE A 255 17.97 13.70 11.76
C ILE A 255 17.41 12.29 11.98
N ASN A 256 18.10 11.45 12.74
CA ASN A 256 17.66 10.09 13.02
C ASN A 256 16.52 10.11 14.04
N ALA A 257 16.66 10.88 15.13
CA ALA A 257 15.58 11.06 16.10
C ALA A 257 14.34 11.68 15.45
N PHE A 258 14.53 12.66 14.56
CA PHE A 258 13.43 13.24 13.79
C PHE A 258 12.68 12.18 12.97
N PHE A 259 13.39 11.39 12.15
CA PHE A 259 12.72 10.39 11.31
C PHE A 259 12.10 9.24 12.11
N ASN A 260 12.63 8.92 13.29
CA ASN A 260 11.95 7.97 14.20
C ASN A 260 10.57 8.48 14.63
N ILE A 261 10.44 9.78 14.94
CA ILE A 261 9.15 10.38 15.28
C ILE A 261 8.24 10.43 14.04
N PHE A 262 8.77 10.94 12.92
CA PHE A 262 8.04 11.08 11.66
C PHE A 262 7.42 9.74 11.18
N ASN A 263 8.16 8.65 11.34
CA ASN A 263 7.72 7.31 10.95
C ASN A 263 6.74 6.67 11.95
N SER A 264 6.51 7.29 13.11
CA SER A 264 5.71 6.73 14.21
C SER A 264 4.31 7.32 14.35
N TYR A 265 3.96 8.37 13.58
CA TYR A 265 2.68 9.07 13.73
C TYR A 265 1.44 8.18 13.60
N PHE A 266 1.53 7.10 12.83
CA PHE A 266 0.43 6.14 12.65
C PHE A 266 0.49 4.93 13.58
N ASP A 267 1.52 4.78 14.41
CA ASP A 267 1.75 3.56 15.21
C ASP A 267 0.61 3.30 16.17
N LYS A 268 0.12 4.34 16.84
CA LYS A 268 -1.02 4.22 17.76
C LYS A 268 -2.27 3.65 17.05
N ILE A 269 -2.54 4.12 15.83
CA ILE A 269 -3.69 3.66 15.04
C ILE A 269 -3.49 2.20 14.64
N LEU A 270 -2.30 1.85 14.16
CA LEU A 270 -1.95 0.49 13.75
C LEU A 270 -2.04 -0.50 14.91
N ASP A 271 -1.46 -0.16 16.06
CA ASP A 271 -1.47 -1.01 17.26
C ASP A 271 -2.90 -1.26 17.77
N ALA A 272 -3.76 -0.24 17.72
CA ALA A 272 -5.16 -0.35 18.12
C ALA A 272 -6.03 -1.14 17.13
N THR A 273 -5.68 -1.14 15.84
CA THR A 273 -6.53 -1.70 14.78
C THR A 273 -6.11 -3.10 14.34
N GLN A 274 -4.82 -3.43 14.33
CA GLN A 274 -4.32 -4.69 13.76
C GLN A 274 -4.91 -5.92 14.44
N GLY A 275 -4.84 -5.99 15.78
CA GLY A 275 -5.33 -7.14 16.54
C GLY A 275 -6.83 -7.33 16.38
N LYS A 276 -7.59 -6.23 16.43
CA LYS A 276 -9.03 -6.21 16.21
C LYS A 276 -9.39 -6.69 14.82
N LEU A 277 -8.72 -6.17 13.79
CA LEU A 277 -8.96 -6.54 12.39
C LEU A 277 -8.71 -8.02 12.15
N ASN A 278 -7.58 -8.54 12.64
CA ASN A 278 -7.27 -9.97 12.54
C ASN A 278 -8.34 -10.85 13.19
N ALA A 279 -8.86 -10.45 14.36
CA ALA A 279 -9.92 -11.17 15.05
C ALA A 279 -11.22 -11.19 14.24
N MET A 280 -11.62 -10.04 13.67
CA MET A 280 -12.81 -9.93 12.83
C MET A 280 -12.68 -10.81 11.57
N PHE A 281 -11.53 -10.80 10.88
CA PHE A 281 -11.30 -11.68 9.74
C PHE A 281 -11.38 -13.17 10.08
N GLN A 282 -10.85 -13.57 11.24
CA GLN A 282 -10.98 -14.96 11.70
C GLN A 282 -12.43 -15.35 11.97
N GLU A 283 -13.22 -14.45 12.56
CA GLU A 283 -14.64 -14.69 12.82
C GLU A 283 -15.44 -14.82 11.53
N PHE A 284 -15.31 -13.85 10.61
CA PHE A 284 -15.99 -13.89 9.32
C PHE A 284 -15.53 -15.07 8.44
N GLY A 285 -14.25 -15.44 8.51
CA GLY A 285 -13.74 -16.65 7.86
C GLY A 285 -14.40 -17.93 8.39
N LYS A 286 -14.64 -18.04 9.70
CA LYS A 286 -15.39 -19.16 10.28
C LYS A 286 -16.86 -19.16 9.84
N LYS A 287 -17.51 -18.00 9.82
CA LYS A 287 -18.89 -17.85 9.32
C LYS A 287 -19.01 -18.37 7.86
N LEU A 288 -18.06 -17.99 7.00
CA LEU A 288 -17.99 -18.47 5.61
C LEU A 288 -17.83 -19.99 5.49
N GLN A 289 -16.97 -20.61 6.30
CA GLN A 289 -16.75 -22.06 6.28
C GLN A 289 -17.96 -22.85 6.80
N LEU A 290 -18.65 -22.34 7.81
CA LEU A 290 -19.86 -22.95 8.35
C LEU A 290 -20.99 -22.92 7.30
N ASP A 291 -21.18 -21.81 6.60
CA ASP A 291 -22.17 -21.71 5.53
C ASP A 291 -21.85 -22.65 4.35
N ALA A 292 -20.57 -22.80 3.99
CA ALA A 292 -20.15 -23.70 2.93
C ALA A 292 -20.36 -25.19 3.28
N SER A 293 -20.25 -25.54 4.56
CA SER A 293 -20.49 -26.92 5.04
C SER A 293 -21.98 -27.24 5.24
N GLN A 294 -22.86 -26.23 5.21
CA GLN A 294 -24.32 -26.38 5.32
C GLN A 294 -25.06 -26.24 3.97
N ALA A 295 -24.36 -25.97 2.87
CA ALA A 295 -24.97 -25.95 1.55
C ALA A 295 -25.50 -27.36 1.17
N PRO A 296 -26.77 -27.49 0.72
CA PRO A 296 -27.32 -28.80 0.36
C PRO A 296 -26.47 -29.42 -0.74
N GLN A 297 -25.97 -30.64 -0.49
CA GLN A 297 -25.32 -31.43 -1.52
C GLN A 297 -26.32 -31.58 -2.67
N ALA A 298 -25.94 -31.14 -3.87
CA ALA A 298 -26.73 -31.35 -5.06
C ALA A 298 -27.09 -32.85 -5.15
N PRO A 299 -28.36 -33.20 -5.43
CA PRO A 299 -28.72 -34.59 -5.58
C PRO A 299 -27.83 -35.19 -6.66
N VAL A 300 -27.10 -36.24 -6.30
CA VAL A 300 -26.35 -37.05 -7.24
C VAL A 300 -27.37 -37.57 -8.24
N GLU A 301 -27.34 -37.05 -9.47
CA GLU A 301 -28.06 -37.66 -10.57
C GLU A 301 -27.47 -39.06 -10.75
N GLU A 302 -28.18 -40.06 -10.23
CA GLU A 302 -27.95 -41.45 -10.59
C GLU A 302 -28.17 -41.56 -12.10
N ALA A 303 -27.07 -41.63 -12.83
CA ALA A 303 -27.07 -41.94 -14.26
C ALA A 303 -27.80 -43.28 -14.46
N LYS A 304 -28.92 -43.23 -15.18
CA LYS A 304 -29.61 -44.40 -15.74
C LYS A 304 -29.01 -44.78 -17.08
#